data_AF-A0A956Y4X3-F1
#
_entry.id   AF-A0A956Y4X3-F1
#
_cell.length_a   1.000
_cell.length_b   1.000
_cell.length_c   1.000
_cell.angle_alpha   90.00
_cell.angle_beta   90.00
_cell.angle_gamma   90.00
#
_symmetry.space_group_name_H-M   'P 1'
#
loop_
_entity.id
_entity.type
_entity.pdbx_description
1 polymer ?
#
loop_
_entity_poly.entity_id
_entity_poly.type
_entity_poly.pdbx_seq_one_letter_code
_entity_poly.pdbx_strand_id
1 'polypeptide(L)'
;MANAAERNNSANTAAQDGNLEVAIRAYQEAQVLEPDNPVFYYNAADALAQADNIPAAIEALEFAIESGDPSIIADAHYNLGRIYYLQDDYSLAIEQFQNALRVNPNHSDARFNLELALGTLISPTPTAMEMQVQPEDSPVDQDATPTPAPGEDSQLTPTPSPMPEGTRIGPTPDEGGEDGEAIDDLRSTPQPEVDGDLEIDQAERILDQIKLNADALGDFRQEMVTPPATSPERDW
;
A
#
# COMPACT_ATOMS: atom_id res chain seq x y z
N MET A 1 8.68 -17.12 -29.79
CA MET A 1 8.43 -16.16 -28.71
C MET A 1 8.87 -16.82 -27.41
N ALA A 2 9.43 -16.07 -26.47
CA ALA A 2 9.77 -16.63 -25.17
C ALA A 2 8.49 -17.03 -24.42
N ASN A 3 8.51 -18.16 -23.72
CA ASN A 3 7.37 -18.59 -22.90
C ASN A 3 7.37 -17.92 -21.51
N ALA A 4 6.32 -18.12 -20.72
CA ALA A 4 6.18 -17.47 -19.41
C ALA A 4 7.35 -17.80 -18.47
N ALA A 5 7.78 -19.06 -18.43
CA ALA A 5 8.92 -19.50 -17.61
C ALA A 5 10.25 -18.83 -18.03
N GLU A 6 10.50 -18.68 -19.34
CA GLU A 6 11.67 -17.97 -19.85
C GLU A 6 11.64 -16.48 -19.49
N ARG A 7 10.46 -15.84 -19.54
CA ARG A 7 10.27 -14.45 -19.09
C ARG A 7 10.53 -14.30 -17.60
N ASN A 8 10.01 -15.20 -16.77
CA ASN A 8 10.30 -15.23 -15.33
C ASN A 8 11.79 -15.43 -15.04
N ASN A 9 12.46 -16.36 -15.73
CA ASN A 9 13.88 -16.58 -15.53
C ASN A 9 14.71 -15.35 -15.92
N SER A 10 14.36 -14.70 -17.03
CA SER A 10 14.99 -13.43 -17.42
C SER A 10 14.72 -12.33 -16.40
N ALA A 11 13.53 -12.28 -15.83
CA ALA A 11 13.15 -11.31 -14.79
C ALA A 11 13.98 -11.53 -13.52
N ASN A 12 14.12 -12.78 -13.07
CA ASN A 12 14.98 -13.15 -11.94
C ASN A 12 16.43 -12.68 -12.15
N THR A 13 16.99 -12.90 -13.34
CA THR A 13 18.34 -12.42 -13.67
C THR A 13 18.42 -10.89 -13.64
N ALA A 14 17.46 -10.20 -14.25
CA ALA A 14 17.43 -8.74 -14.23
C ALA A 14 17.30 -8.16 -12.81
N ALA A 15 16.51 -8.80 -11.94
CA ALA A 15 16.36 -8.41 -10.53
C ALA A 15 17.67 -8.59 -9.76
N GLN A 16 18.37 -9.70 -9.97
CA GLN A 16 19.70 -9.95 -9.37
C GLN A 16 20.74 -8.92 -9.83
N ASP A 17 20.65 -8.47 -11.07
CA ASP A 17 21.51 -7.42 -11.63
C ASP A 17 21.12 -6.00 -11.17
N GLY A 18 20.03 -5.86 -10.38
CA GLY A 18 19.52 -4.57 -9.91
C GLY A 18 18.72 -3.78 -10.96
N ASN A 19 18.45 -4.37 -12.13
CA ASN A 19 17.67 -3.76 -13.20
C ASN A 19 16.17 -3.94 -12.95
N LEU A 20 15.66 -3.30 -11.89
CA LEU A 20 14.31 -3.52 -11.35
C LEU A 20 13.20 -3.27 -12.38
N GLU A 21 13.27 -2.20 -13.17
CA GLU A 21 12.26 -1.92 -14.22
C GLU A 21 12.18 -3.04 -15.26
N VAL A 22 13.33 -3.57 -15.67
CA VAL A 22 13.40 -4.67 -16.66
C VAL A 22 12.83 -5.95 -16.05
N ALA A 23 13.15 -6.22 -14.77
CA ALA A 23 12.62 -7.37 -14.06
C ALA A 23 11.09 -7.30 -13.93
N ILE A 24 10.55 -6.19 -13.44
CA ILE A 24 9.12 -5.98 -13.25
C ILE A 24 8.36 -6.17 -14.57
N ARG A 25 8.83 -5.55 -15.66
CA ARG A 25 8.21 -5.74 -16.98
C ARG A 25 8.22 -7.21 -17.42
N ALA A 26 9.33 -7.91 -17.23
CA ALA A 26 9.42 -9.32 -17.63
C ALA A 26 8.54 -10.23 -16.76
N TYR A 27 8.37 -9.94 -15.46
CA TYR A 27 7.38 -10.63 -14.62
C TYR A 27 5.95 -10.38 -15.08
N GLN A 28 5.59 -9.12 -15.38
CA GLN A 28 4.26 -8.77 -15.89
C GLN A 28 3.96 -9.50 -17.19
N GLU A 29 4.93 -9.60 -18.09
CA GLU A 29 4.77 -10.38 -19.32
C GLU A 29 4.56 -11.88 -19.04
N ALA A 30 5.25 -12.46 -18.04
CA ALA A 30 5.00 -13.83 -17.61
C ALA A 30 3.59 -14.02 -17.03
N GLN A 31 3.14 -13.09 -16.20
CA GLN A 31 1.79 -13.05 -15.63
C GLN A 31 0.70 -12.92 -16.71
N VAL A 32 0.94 -12.14 -17.78
CA VAL A 32 -0.01 -12.05 -18.91
C VAL A 32 -0.13 -13.38 -19.66
N LEU A 33 0.97 -14.13 -19.79
CA LEU A 33 0.98 -15.42 -20.49
C LEU A 33 0.32 -16.54 -19.66
N GLU A 34 0.50 -16.50 -18.35
CA GLU A 34 0.03 -17.50 -17.40
C GLU A 34 -0.43 -16.79 -16.10
N PRO A 35 -1.65 -16.22 -16.09
CA PRO A 35 -2.13 -15.37 -15.00
C PRO A 35 -2.40 -16.13 -13.70
N ASP A 36 -2.67 -17.43 -13.78
CA ASP A 36 -2.97 -18.24 -12.61
C ASP A 36 -1.73 -18.88 -11.97
N ASN A 37 -0.53 -18.55 -12.47
CA ASN A 37 0.71 -19.14 -11.98
C ASN A 37 1.32 -18.28 -10.85
N PRO A 38 1.22 -18.71 -9.58
CA PRO A 38 1.60 -17.89 -8.43
C PRO A 38 3.10 -17.65 -8.31
N VAL A 39 3.93 -18.48 -8.97
CA VAL A 39 5.39 -18.34 -8.93
C VAL A 39 5.83 -17.00 -9.50
N PHE A 40 5.14 -16.48 -10.52
CA PHE A 40 5.51 -15.21 -11.16
C PHE A 40 5.18 -14.01 -10.27
N TYR A 41 4.09 -14.08 -9.51
CA TYR A 41 3.72 -13.05 -8.53
C TYR A 41 4.67 -13.08 -7.34
N TYR A 42 4.95 -14.27 -6.80
CA TYR A 42 5.92 -14.45 -5.73
C TYR A 42 7.30 -13.90 -6.09
N ASN A 43 7.83 -14.24 -7.27
CA ASN A 43 9.15 -13.76 -7.71
C ASN A 43 9.17 -12.25 -7.99
N ALA A 44 8.05 -11.67 -8.44
CA ALA A 44 7.95 -10.24 -8.70
C ALA A 44 7.96 -9.40 -7.42
N ALA A 45 7.45 -9.94 -6.31
CA ALA A 45 7.22 -9.19 -5.08
C ALA A 45 8.47 -8.51 -4.53
N ASP A 46 9.62 -9.18 -4.50
CA ASP A 46 10.85 -8.59 -3.97
C ASP A 46 11.38 -7.47 -4.88
N ALA A 47 11.28 -7.63 -6.21
CA ALA A 47 11.64 -6.57 -7.16
C ALA A 47 10.68 -5.36 -7.07
N LEU A 48 9.39 -5.60 -6.87
CA LEU A 48 8.38 -4.55 -6.64
C LEU A 48 8.66 -3.79 -5.35
N ALA A 49 8.99 -4.49 -4.27
CA ALA A 49 9.33 -3.88 -2.99
C ALA A 49 10.62 -3.05 -3.08
N GLN A 50 11.66 -3.57 -3.73
CA GLN A 50 12.91 -2.82 -3.97
C GLN A 50 12.70 -1.58 -4.86
N ALA A 51 11.70 -1.60 -5.73
CA ALA A 51 11.29 -0.45 -6.55
C ALA A 51 10.33 0.50 -5.81
N ASP A 52 10.16 0.33 -4.50
CA ASP A 52 9.26 1.12 -3.63
C ASP A 52 7.77 1.02 -3.99
N ASN A 53 7.40 0.02 -4.82
CA ASN A 53 6.00 -0.29 -5.11
C ASN A 53 5.46 -1.32 -4.10
N ILE A 54 5.41 -0.90 -2.84
CA ILE A 54 5.01 -1.75 -1.72
C ILE A 54 3.59 -2.32 -1.88
N PRO A 55 2.56 -1.55 -2.28
CA PRO A 55 1.22 -2.09 -2.44
C PRO A 55 1.16 -3.25 -3.44
N ALA A 56 1.79 -3.10 -4.61
CA ALA A 56 1.81 -4.18 -5.61
C ALA A 56 2.61 -5.40 -5.14
N ALA A 57 3.67 -5.20 -4.34
CA ALA A 57 4.42 -6.30 -3.76
C ALA A 57 3.56 -7.12 -2.77
N ILE A 58 2.76 -6.44 -1.95
CA ILE A 58 1.83 -7.08 -1.02
C ILE A 58 0.77 -7.87 -1.78
N GLU A 59 0.08 -7.26 -2.77
CA GLU A 59 -0.93 -7.94 -3.59
C GLU A 59 -0.37 -9.19 -4.28
N ALA A 60 0.87 -9.12 -4.79
CA ALA A 60 1.53 -10.25 -5.44
C ALA A 60 1.81 -11.40 -4.46
N LEU A 61 2.18 -11.09 -3.21
CA LEU A 61 2.41 -12.10 -2.17
C LEU A 61 1.09 -12.69 -1.64
N GLU A 62 0.06 -11.86 -1.49
CA GLU A 62 -1.28 -12.32 -1.11
C GLU A 62 -1.83 -13.30 -2.17
N PHE A 63 -1.72 -12.97 -3.45
CA PHE A 63 -2.07 -13.89 -4.53
C PHE A 63 -1.29 -15.21 -4.45
N ALA A 64 0.03 -15.15 -4.20
CA ALA A 64 0.85 -16.34 -4.03
C ALA A 64 0.40 -17.20 -2.83
N ILE A 65 -0.01 -16.58 -1.72
CA ILE A 65 -0.55 -17.27 -0.54
C ILE A 65 -1.91 -17.90 -0.85
N GLU A 66 -2.82 -17.15 -1.50
CA GLU A 66 -4.17 -17.59 -1.85
C GLU A 66 -4.18 -18.75 -2.84
N SER A 67 -3.14 -18.87 -3.68
CA SER A 67 -2.98 -19.97 -4.64
C SER A 67 -2.96 -21.36 -3.99
N GLY A 68 -2.63 -21.44 -2.70
CA GLY A 68 -2.58 -22.72 -2.00
C GLY A 68 -1.30 -23.53 -2.27
N ASP A 69 -0.34 -23.03 -3.07
CA ASP A 69 0.86 -23.79 -3.43
C ASP A 69 1.80 -23.98 -2.22
N PRO A 70 1.93 -25.22 -1.70
CA PRO A 70 2.68 -25.48 -0.48
C PRO A 70 4.19 -25.24 -0.64
N SER A 71 4.70 -25.16 -1.87
CA SER A 71 6.12 -24.90 -2.13
C SER A 71 6.53 -23.44 -1.94
N ILE A 72 5.58 -22.50 -1.99
CA ILE A 72 5.84 -21.05 -1.90
C ILE A 72 5.15 -20.37 -0.72
N ILE A 73 4.05 -20.90 -0.17
CA ILE A 73 3.27 -20.21 0.87
C ILE A 73 4.13 -19.77 2.06
N ALA A 74 5.02 -20.63 2.54
CA ALA A 74 5.87 -20.31 3.69
C ALA A 74 6.79 -19.12 3.39
N ASP A 75 7.40 -19.11 2.20
CA ASP A 75 8.30 -18.04 1.76
C ASP A 75 7.53 -16.76 1.41
N ALA A 76 6.31 -16.88 0.90
CA ALA A 76 5.44 -15.74 0.61
C ALA A 76 5.02 -15.03 1.90
N HIS A 77 4.57 -15.77 2.93
CA HIS A 77 4.33 -15.21 4.26
C HIS A 77 5.58 -14.58 4.86
N TYR A 78 6.75 -15.22 4.71
CA TYR A 78 8.01 -14.66 5.18
C TYR A 78 8.34 -13.32 4.49
N ASN A 79 8.23 -13.25 3.16
CA ASN A 79 8.48 -12.01 2.41
C ASN A 79 7.47 -10.92 2.75
N LEU A 80 6.20 -11.27 2.97
CA LEU A 80 5.18 -10.31 3.39
C LEU A 80 5.49 -9.76 4.79
N GLY A 81 5.94 -10.62 5.70
CA GLY A 81 6.41 -10.21 7.02
C GLY A 81 7.62 -9.27 6.96
N ARG A 82 8.57 -9.50 6.05
CA ARG A 82 9.71 -8.59 5.82
C ARG A 82 9.25 -7.22 5.34
N ILE A 83 8.28 -7.16 4.43
CA ILE A 83 7.73 -5.90 3.94
C ILE A 83 7.09 -5.11 5.09
N TYR A 84 6.22 -5.72 5.88
CA TYR A 84 5.62 -5.06 7.05
C TYR A 84 6.66 -4.63 8.08
N TYR A 85 7.71 -5.43 8.29
CA TYR A 85 8.79 -5.06 9.19
C TYR A 85 9.51 -3.78 8.71
N LEU A 86 9.76 -3.64 7.41
CA LEU A 86 10.38 -2.45 6.82
C LEU A 86 9.48 -1.21 6.87
N GLN A 87 8.16 -1.40 6.96
CA GLN A 87 7.18 -0.33 7.16
C GLN A 87 6.95 0.01 8.65
N ASP A 88 7.72 -0.60 9.56
CA ASP A 88 7.56 -0.50 11.01
C ASP A 88 6.22 -1.06 11.56
N ASP A 89 5.46 -1.77 10.72
CA ASP A 89 4.23 -2.47 11.09
C ASP A 89 4.55 -3.83 11.75
N TYR A 90 5.29 -3.78 12.86
CA TYR A 90 5.82 -4.97 13.53
C TYR A 90 4.74 -5.97 13.95
N SER A 91 3.52 -5.51 14.25
CA SER A 91 2.40 -6.39 14.61
C SER A 91 2.01 -7.30 13.44
N LEU A 92 1.89 -6.75 12.23
CA LEU A 92 1.59 -7.52 11.02
C LEU A 92 2.79 -8.39 10.62
N ALA A 93 4.02 -7.86 10.76
CA ALA A 93 5.22 -8.63 10.51
C ALA A 93 5.29 -9.92 11.36
N ILE A 94 5.01 -9.79 12.66
CA ILE A 94 4.94 -10.93 13.60
C ILE A 94 3.91 -11.96 13.15
N GLU A 95 2.70 -11.53 12.79
CA GLU A 95 1.65 -12.44 12.31
C GLU A 95 2.11 -13.22 11.08
N GLN A 96 2.71 -12.54 10.10
CA GLN A 96 3.16 -13.17 8.86
C GLN A 96 4.33 -14.13 9.10
N PHE A 97 5.30 -13.79 9.95
CA PHE A 97 6.38 -14.72 10.32
C PHE A 97 5.86 -15.94 11.08
N GLN A 98 4.85 -15.78 11.94
CA GLN A 98 4.20 -16.92 12.60
C GLN A 98 3.48 -17.81 11.59
N ASN A 99 2.80 -17.23 10.60
CA ASN A 99 2.16 -17.99 9.52
C ASN A 99 3.20 -18.75 8.68
N ALA A 100 4.33 -18.14 8.33
CA ALA A 100 5.43 -18.84 7.66
C ALA A 100 5.92 -20.06 8.45
N LEU A 101 6.10 -19.91 9.77
CA LEU A 101 6.52 -21.00 10.67
C LEU A 101 5.44 -22.06 10.89
N ARG A 102 4.16 -21.71 10.79
CA ARG A 102 3.06 -22.67 10.84
C ARG A 102 3.07 -23.60 9.62
N VAL A 103 3.47 -23.09 8.46
CA VAL A 103 3.57 -23.87 7.21
C VAL A 103 4.90 -24.62 7.15
N ASN A 104 6.01 -23.94 7.46
CA ASN A 104 7.34 -24.54 7.56
C ASN A 104 7.98 -24.25 8.93
N PRO A 105 7.85 -25.16 9.91
CA PRO A 105 8.44 -24.99 11.24
C PRO A 105 9.97 -24.86 11.26
N ASN A 106 10.66 -25.26 10.18
CA ASN A 106 12.11 -25.20 10.06
C ASN A 106 12.60 -23.95 9.30
N HIS A 107 11.73 -22.99 9.00
CA HIS A 107 12.12 -21.74 8.33
C HIS A 107 12.97 -20.87 9.26
N SER A 108 14.30 -20.95 9.12
CA SER A 108 15.25 -20.28 10.01
C SER A 108 15.11 -18.77 9.97
N ASP A 109 14.88 -18.22 8.80
CA ASP A 109 14.88 -16.78 8.59
C ASP A 109 13.59 -16.16 9.11
N ALA A 110 12.45 -16.83 8.94
CA ALA A 110 11.19 -16.42 9.56
C ALA A 110 11.29 -16.44 11.09
N ARG A 111 11.94 -17.45 11.69
CA ARG A 111 12.15 -17.50 13.15
C ARG A 111 13.04 -16.36 13.64
N PHE A 112 14.15 -16.11 12.94
CA PHE A 112 15.05 -15.01 13.29
C PHE A 112 14.35 -13.65 13.21
N ASN A 113 13.61 -13.38 12.13
CA ASN A 113 12.93 -12.09 11.96
C ASN A 113 11.72 -11.94 12.89
N LEU A 114 11.07 -13.04 13.29
CA LEU A 114 10.06 -13.03 14.35
C LEU A 114 10.65 -12.58 15.70
N GLU A 115 11.80 -13.13 16.09
CA GLU A 115 12.50 -12.74 17.31
C GLU A 115 12.88 -11.25 17.29
N LEU A 116 13.35 -10.76 16.13
CA LEU A 116 13.67 -9.36 15.92
C LEU A 116 12.44 -8.46 16.06
N ALA A 117 11.33 -8.79 15.38
CA ALA A 117 10.09 -8.03 15.41
C ALA A 117 9.43 -8.01 16.81
N LEU A 118 9.53 -9.10 17.57
CA LEU A 118 9.07 -9.13 18.96
C LEU A 118 9.92 -8.22 19.85
N GLY A 119 11.24 -8.18 19.63
CA GLY A 119 12.15 -7.31 20.36
C GLY A 119 11.90 -5.82 20.11
N THR A 120 11.55 -5.43 18.88
CA THR A 120 11.21 -4.04 18.53
C THR A 120 9.87 -3.63 19.13
N LEU A 121 8.85 -4.49 19.06
CA LEU A 121 7.52 -4.21 19.62
C LEU A 121 7.54 -4.09 21.16
N ILE A 122 8.36 -4.88 21.85
CA ILE A 122 8.46 -4.89 23.32
C ILE A 122 9.33 -3.76 23.87
N SER A 123 10.14 -3.11 23.03
CA SER A 123 10.92 -1.93 23.44
C SER A 123 10.05 -0.67 23.34
N PRO A 124 9.50 -0.11 24.44
CA PRO A 124 8.84 1.17 24.34
C PRO A 124 9.87 2.21 23.91
N THR A 125 9.56 2.95 22.86
CA THR A 125 10.29 4.17 22.52
C THR A 125 10.37 5.04 23.80
N PRO A 126 11.57 5.55 24.19
CA PRO A 126 11.75 6.32 25.42
C PRO A 126 10.83 7.53 25.58
N THR A 127 10.17 7.95 24.50
CA THR A 127 9.26 9.10 24.41
C THR A 127 8.08 9.05 25.39
N ALA A 128 7.66 7.87 25.86
CA ALA A 128 6.54 7.77 26.81
C ALA A 128 6.95 7.92 28.30
N MET A 129 8.21 7.67 28.66
CA MET A 129 8.69 7.81 30.05
C MET A 129 9.24 9.20 30.38
N GLU A 130 9.70 9.96 29.38
CA GLU A 130 10.26 11.30 29.59
C GLU A 130 9.20 12.40 29.79
N MET A 131 7.92 12.12 29.56
CA MET A 131 6.84 13.09 29.77
C MET A 131 6.27 13.15 31.21
N GLN A 132 6.82 12.41 32.18
CA GLN A 132 6.25 12.36 33.55
C GLN A 132 7.21 12.68 34.70
N VAL A 133 8.36 13.34 34.46
CA VAL A 133 9.19 13.82 35.57
C VAL A 133 9.64 15.27 35.37
N GLN A 134 8.73 16.21 35.64
CA GLN A 134 9.11 17.49 36.26
C GLN A 134 8.36 17.62 37.59
N PRO A 135 9.04 17.54 38.74
CA PRO A 135 8.46 17.93 40.01
C PRO A 135 8.59 19.45 40.14
N GLU A 136 7.51 20.21 39.91
CA GLU A 136 7.46 21.59 40.40
C GLU A 136 7.07 21.56 41.89
N ASP A 137 8.07 21.40 42.75
CA ASP A 137 7.98 21.77 44.16
C ASP A 137 7.94 23.31 44.25
N SER A 138 6.73 23.87 44.28
CA SER A 138 6.53 25.25 44.74
C SER A 138 6.10 25.23 46.21
N PRO A 139 6.87 25.80 47.15
CA PRO A 139 6.44 25.89 48.54
C PRO A 139 5.32 26.91 48.68
N VAL A 140 4.24 26.48 49.35
CA VAL A 140 3.10 27.30 49.74
C VAL A 140 3.51 28.17 50.92
N ASP A 141 3.81 29.45 50.70
CA ASP A 141 3.86 30.45 51.76
C ASP A 141 2.46 31.03 51.99
N GLN A 142 1.90 30.77 53.17
CA GLN A 142 0.70 31.40 53.70
C GLN A 142 1.12 32.43 54.76
N ASP A 143 1.28 33.71 54.40
CA ASP A 143 0.92 34.84 55.29
C ASP A 143 0.87 36.20 54.56
N ALA A 144 -0.18 36.99 54.90
CA ALA A 144 -0.44 38.44 54.79
C ALA A 144 0.43 39.37 53.88
N THR A 145 0.00 40.43 53.15
CA THR A 145 -1.23 41.25 52.96
C THR A 145 -0.94 42.27 51.81
N PRO A 146 -1.91 43.04 51.27
CA PRO A 146 -1.76 43.77 50.00
C PRO A 146 -1.32 45.25 50.16
N THR A 147 -0.56 45.81 49.21
CA THR A 147 -0.35 47.28 49.05
C THR A 147 -0.05 47.63 47.57
N PRO A 148 -0.57 48.75 47.01
CA PRO A 148 -0.58 49.00 45.57
C PRO A 148 0.60 49.86 45.05
N ALA A 149 0.79 49.81 43.72
CA ALA A 149 1.78 50.47 42.83
C ALA A 149 1.85 52.03 42.97
N PRO A 150 2.80 52.81 42.37
CA PRO A 150 3.15 52.84 40.91
C PRO A 150 4.56 53.38 40.48
N GLY A 151 4.83 53.40 39.17
CA GLY A 151 5.87 54.21 38.48
C GLY A 151 7.21 53.49 38.23
N GLU A 152 7.99 53.68 37.15
CA GLU A 152 8.08 54.70 36.10
C GLU A 152 8.86 54.13 34.89
N ASP A 153 8.53 54.65 33.70
CA ASP A 153 9.36 54.96 32.53
C ASP A 153 10.66 54.18 32.24
N SER A 154 10.70 53.55 31.06
CA SER A 154 11.65 53.93 30.00
C SER A 154 11.18 53.42 28.64
N GLN A 155 10.77 54.36 27.78
CA GLN A 155 10.57 54.14 26.35
C GLN A 155 11.88 54.36 25.57
N LEU A 156 11.85 53.87 24.32
CA LEU A 156 12.63 54.25 23.11
C LEU A 156 13.93 53.45 22.88
N THR A 157 14.24 52.81 21.73
CA THR A 157 13.76 52.77 20.33
C THR A 157 14.55 51.62 19.60
N PRO A 158 14.60 51.46 18.25
CA PRO A 158 13.57 51.12 17.26
C PRO A 158 13.92 49.89 16.36
N THR A 159 12.90 49.44 15.58
CA THR A 159 12.79 48.37 14.55
C THR A 159 13.71 48.57 13.30
N PRO A 160 13.91 47.59 12.35
CA PRO A 160 12.88 47.13 11.38
C PRO A 160 12.91 45.60 11.01
N SER A 161 11.78 44.89 11.02
CA SER A 161 10.83 44.59 9.91
C SER A 161 11.10 43.29 9.12
N PRO A 162 10.15 42.33 9.10
CA PRO A 162 9.93 41.40 7.99
C PRO A 162 8.74 41.87 7.13
N MET A 163 8.77 41.61 5.82
CA MET A 163 7.64 41.66 4.88
C MET A 163 8.07 40.99 3.55
N PRO A 164 7.16 40.62 2.64
CA PRO A 164 5.83 40.03 2.84
C PRO A 164 5.56 38.86 1.85
N GLU A 165 4.57 38.02 2.15
CA GLU A 165 3.91 37.19 1.13
C GLU A 165 2.53 37.75 0.81
N GLY A 166 2.23 37.84 -0.48
CA GLY A 166 0.89 38.10 -0.98
C GLY A 166 0.89 38.52 -2.43
N THR A 167 0.60 37.58 -3.34
CA THR A 167 -0.01 37.93 -4.62
C THR A 167 -1.07 36.90 -5.03
N ARG A 168 -2.29 37.43 -5.01
CA ARG A 168 -3.57 37.03 -5.57
C ARG A 168 -3.49 36.79 -7.10
N ILE A 169 -4.20 35.79 -7.63
CA ILE A 169 -4.52 35.72 -9.07
C ILE A 169 -6.05 35.61 -9.22
N GLY A 170 -6.62 36.50 -10.03
CA GLY A 170 -8.04 36.51 -10.42
C GLY A 170 -8.26 35.96 -11.85
N PRO A 171 -9.51 35.85 -12.33
CA PRO A 171 -9.85 35.21 -13.60
C PRO A 171 -10.10 36.21 -14.74
N THR A 172 -10.00 35.76 -16.00
CA THR A 172 -10.60 36.43 -17.19
C THR A 172 -11.04 35.42 -18.27
N PRO A 173 -12.08 35.73 -19.08
CA PRO A 173 -12.69 34.85 -20.10
C PRO A 173 -12.44 35.29 -21.57
N ASP A 174 -12.86 34.45 -22.54
CA ASP A 174 -13.64 34.77 -23.77
C ASP A 174 -13.18 34.15 -25.12
N GLU A 175 -14.19 33.95 -26.00
CA GLU A 175 -14.25 33.67 -27.47
C GLU A 175 -14.05 32.21 -27.96
N GLY A 176 -14.85 31.58 -28.85
CA GLY A 176 -16.01 31.95 -29.67
C GLY A 176 -15.94 31.35 -31.10
N GLY A 177 -17.00 30.69 -31.60
CA GLY A 177 -17.29 30.29 -33.02
C GLY A 177 -17.11 28.78 -33.34
N GLU A 178 -18.15 27.96 -33.63
CA GLU A 178 -18.97 27.80 -34.88
C GLU A 178 -18.10 27.42 -36.11
N ASP A 179 -18.38 26.48 -37.05
CA ASP A 179 -19.57 25.80 -37.60
C ASP A 179 -19.13 24.66 -38.58
N GLY A 180 -19.98 23.65 -38.86
CA GLY A 180 -19.77 22.74 -40.03
C GLY A 180 -20.34 21.31 -39.96
N GLU A 181 -21.33 21.01 -40.80
CA GLU A 181 -22.14 19.77 -40.88
C GLU A 181 -21.48 18.53 -41.54
N ALA A 182 -21.88 17.34 -41.03
CA ALA A 182 -22.34 16.12 -41.71
C ALA A 182 -21.42 15.20 -42.59
N ILE A 183 -21.52 13.90 -42.24
CA ILE A 183 -21.44 12.62 -43.00
C ILE A 183 -20.10 12.16 -43.63
N ASP A 184 -19.52 11.04 -43.15
CA ASP A 184 -19.68 9.70 -43.79
C ASP A 184 -19.00 8.58 -42.96
N ASP A 185 -19.55 7.39 -43.13
CA ASP A 185 -19.30 6.07 -42.54
C ASP A 185 -17.84 5.60 -42.59
N LEU A 186 -17.38 4.91 -41.53
CA LEU A 186 -16.66 3.62 -41.58
C LEU A 186 -16.06 3.27 -40.19
N ARG A 187 -16.41 2.06 -39.74
CA ARG A 187 -16.02 1.41 -38.49
C ARG A 187 -14.51 1.50 -38.19
N SER A 188 -14.16 2.18 -37.10
CA SER A 188 -12.85 2.07 -36.43
C SER A 188 -13.07 1.58 -35.00
N THR A 189 -12.42 0.47 -34.65
CA THR A 189 -12.30 0.00 -33.26
C THR A 189 -11.65 1.10 -32.41
N PRO A 190 -12.17 1.46 -31.23
CA PRO A 190 -11.54 2.49 -30.41
C PRO A 190 -10.15 2.02 -29.96
N GLN A 191 -9.10 2.73 -30.37
CA GLN A 191 -7.84 2.73 -29.64
C GLN A 191 -7.96 3.73 -28.49
N PRO A 192 -7.41 3.44 -27.30
CA PRO A 192 -7.32 4.43 -26.25
C PRO A 192 -6.35 5.53 -26.69
N GLU A 193 -6.88 6.70 -27.02
CA GLU A 193 -6.10 7.92 -27.05
C GLU A 193 -5.85 8.33 -25.60
N VAL A 194 -4.58 8.30 -25.20
CA VAL A 194 -4.12 8.88 -23.95
C VAL A 194 -3.75 10.32 -24.28
N ASP A 195 -4.64 11.25 -23.98
CA ASP A 195 -4.30 12.63 -23.60
C ASP A 195 -5.55 13.33 -23.04
N GLY A 196 -5.47 13.74 -21.78
CA GLY A 196 -6.54 14.48 -21.07
C GLY A 196 -7.08 13.70 -19.88
N ASP A 197 -7.11 14.36 -18.71
CA ASP A 197 -7.56 13.81 -17.44
C ASP A 197 -8.87 13.03 -17.59
N LEU A 198 -8.89 11.80 -17.06
CA LEU A 198 -10.09 10.94 -17.03
C LEU A 198 -11.23 11.74 -16.39
N GLU A 199 -12.22 12.16 -17.19
CA GLU A 199 -13.37 12.90 -16.67
C GLU A 199 -14.03 12.09 -15.54
N ILE A 200 -14.45 12.77 -14.47
CA ILE A 200 -14.99 12.12 -13.25
C ILE A 200 -16.06 11.09 -13.61
N ASP A 201 -16.93 11.41 -14.58
CA ASP A 201 -17.99 10.53 -15.05
C ASP A 201 -17.47 9.24 -15.72
N GLN A 202 -16.30 9.28 -16.37
CA GLN A 202 -15.65 8.08 -16.90
C GLN A 202 -15.00 7.26 -15.79
N ALA A 203 -14.36 7.91 -14.81
CA ALA A 203 -13.80 7.24 -13.64
C ALA A 203 -14.89 6.53 -12.82
N GLU A 204 -16.04 7.19 -12.63
CA GLU A 204 -17.20 6.65 -11.92
C GLU A 204 -17.79 5.44 -12.65
N ARG A 205 -17.94 5.48 -13.98
CA ARG A 205 -18.39 4.30 -14.74
C ARG A 205 -17.44 3.13 -14.62
N ILE A 206 -16.13 3.37 -14.68
CA ILE A 206 -15.14 2.30 -14.53
C ILE A 206 -15.21 1.71 -13.12
N LEU A 207 -15.34 2.55 -12.10
CA LEU A 207 -15.45 2.11 -10.71
C LEU A 207 -16.73 1.30 -10.45
N ASP A 208 -17.87 1.74 -11.02
CA ASP A 208 -19.14 1.02 -10.92
C ASP A 208 -19.08 -0.34 -11.62
N GLN A 209 -18.39 -0.42 -12.77
CA GLN A 209 -18.18 -1.68 -13.47
C GLN A 209 -17.31 -2.65 -12.66
N ILE A 210 -16.28 -2.14 -11.97
CA ILE A 210 -15.40 -2.94 -11.09
C ILE A 210 -16.19 -3.47 -9.89
N LYS A 211 -17.03 -2.63 -9.25
CA LYS A 211 -17.89 -3.04 -8.12
C LYS A 211 -18.90 -4.11 -8.55
N LEU A 212 -19.56 -3.92 -9.69
CA LEU A 212 -20.50 -4.90 -10.22
C LEU A 212 -19.84 -6.26 -10.47
N ASN A 213 -18.61 -6.27 -10.99
CA ASN A 213 -17.85 -7.50 -11.20
C ASN A 213 -17.41 -8.14 -9.88
N ALA A 214 -17.02 -7.33 -8.88
CA ALA A 214 -16.65 -7.82 -7.56
C ALA A 214 -17.83 -8.49 -6.83
N ASP A 215 -19.03 -7.92 -6.95
CA ASP A 215 -20.27 -8.48 -6.39
C ASP A 215 -20.64 -9.80 -7.09
N ALA A 216 -20.54 -9.86 -8.42
CA ALA A 216 -20.76 -11.10 -9.17
C ALA A 216 -19.78 -12.23 -8.77
N LEU A 217 -18.54 -11.88 -8.44
CA LEU A 217 -17.53 -12.80 -7.88
C LEU A 217 -17.82 -13.23 -6.43
N GLY A 218 -18.48 -12.37 -5.65
CA GLY A 218 -18.96 -12.70 -4.30
C GLY A 218 -20.11 -13.69 -4.32
N ASP A 219 -21.10 -13.47 -5.19
CA ASP A 219 -22.26 -14.35 -5.37
C ASP A 219 -21.84 -15.74 -5.88
N PHE A 220 -20.92 -15.79 -6.84
CA PHE A 220 -20.34 -17.06 -7.33
C PHE A 220 -19.60 -17.84 -6.22
N ARG A 221 -18.91 -17.14 -5.31
CA ARG A 221 -18.25 -17.77 -4.15
C ARG A 221 -19.25 -18.32 -3.13
N GLN A 222 -20.41 -17.68 -2.93
CA GLN A 222 -21.45 -18.23 -2.06
C GLN A 222 -22.11 -19.49 -2.64
N GLU A 223 -22.31 -19.56 -3.96
CA GLU A 223 -22.89 -20.75 -4.59
C GLU A 223 -21.98 -22.00 -4.46
N MET A 224 -20.66 -21.83 -4.53
CA MET A 224 -19.70 -22.94 -4.39
C MET A 224 -19.48 -23.45 -2.95
N VAL A 225 -19.99 -22.74 -1.93
CA VAL A 225 -19.85 -23.12 -0.51
C VAL A 225 -21.05 -23.94 0.00
N THR A 226 -22.09 -24.15 -0.81
CA THR A 226 -23.18 -25.07 -0.43
C THR A 226 -22.85 -26.52 -0.82
N PRO A 227 -22.63 -27.44 0.13
CA PRO A 227 -22.49 -28.85 -0.21
C PRO A 227 -23.83 -29.34 -0.79
N PRO A 228 -23.85 -30.16 -1.85
CA PRO A 228 -25.09 -30.75 -2.32
C PRO A 228 -25.72 -31.55 -1.18
N ALA A 229 -26.99 -31.27 -0.91
CA ALA A 229 -27.79 -31.98 0.07
C ALA A 229 -27.59 -33.50 -0.08
N THR A 230 -27.27 -34.14 1.04
CA THR A 230 -27.04 -35.57 1.20
C THR A 230 -27.99 -36.42 0.35
N SER A 231 -27.41 -37.31 -0.45
CA SER A 231 -28.15 -38.34 -1.20
C SER A 231 -29.05 -39.15 -0.27
N PRO A 232 -30.30 -39.45 -0.63
CA PRO A 232 -31.12 -40.35 0.16
C PRO A 232 -30.55 -41.77 0.04
N GLU A 233 -30.27 -42.40 1.19
CA GLU A 233 -30.02 -43.83 1.32
C GLU A 233 -31.09 -44.61 0.54
N ARG A 234 -30.65 -45.42 -0.43
CA ARG A 234 -31.49 -46.46 -1.01
C ARG A 234 -31.36 -47.70 -0.16
N ASP A 235 -32.35 -47.92 0.69
CA ASP A 235 -32.65 -49.23 1.25
C ASP A 235 -33.28 -50.10 0.15
N TRP A 236 -32.45 -50.95 -0.48
CA TRP A 236 -32.82 -52.26 -1.03
C TRP A 236 -31.57 -53.10 -1.32
#